data_AF-A0A6B0XSI3-F1
#
_entry.id   AF-A0A6B0XSI3-F1
#
_cell.length_a   1.000
_cell.length_b   1.000
_cell.length_c   1.000
_cell.angle_alpha   90.00
_cell.angle_beta   90.00
_cell.angle_gamma   90.00
#
_symmetry.space_group_name_H-M   'P 1'
#
loop_
_entity.id
_entity.type
_entity.pdbx_description
1 polymer ?
#
loop_
_entity_poly.entity_id
_entity_poly.type
_entity_poly.pdbx_seq_one_letter_code
_entity_poly.pdbx_strand_id
1 'polypeptide(L)' 'MRNAIVTMFGSKKFLTAVTGVAVVVLEDLGLPISEEALLPLVAYIVGQGIADHGKERAKVESGKADELLGVLGHGS' A
#
# COMPACT_ATOMS: atom_id res chain seq x y z
N MET A 1 13.63 2.97 18.80
CA MET A 1 13.85 3.77 17.58
C MET A 1 14.44 2.96 16.42
N ARG A 2 15.51 2.18 16.60
CA ARG A 2 16.16 1.38 15.53
C ARG A 2 15.21 0.45 14.76
N ASN A 3 14.25 -0.19 15.44
CA ASN A 3 13.28 -1.09 14.81
C ASN A 3 12.26 -0.35 13.92
N ALA A 4 11.72 0.79 14.35
CA ALA A 4 10.71 1.54 13.58
C ALA A 4 11.26 2.03 12.23
N ILE A 5 12.54 2.41 12.21
CA ILE A 5 13.25 2.85 11.00
C ILE A 5 13.38 1.68 10.00
N VAL A 6 13.79 0.50 10.47
CA VAL A 6 13.89 -0.71 9.63
C VAL A 6 12.51 -1.13 9.10
N THR A 7 11.45 -1.03 9.90
CA THR A 7 10.09 -1.32 9.47
C THR A 7 9.59 -0.34 8.40
N MET A 8 10.01 0.92 8.47
CA MET A 8 9.69 1.93 7.46
C MET A 8 10.36 1.63 6.11
N PHE A 9 11.65 1.33 6.13
CA PHE A 9 12.42 0.95 4.93
C PHE A 9 11.99 -0.39 4.33
N GLY A 10 11.43 -1.29 5.14
CA GLY A 10 10.83 -2.55 4.69
C GLY A 10 9.35 -2.44 4.27
N SER A 11 8.73 -1.26 4.40
CA SER A 11 7.33 -1.10 4.05
C SER A 11 7.13 -1.18 2.53
N LYS A 12 6.08 -1.89 2.09
CA LYS A 12 5.77 -2.04 0.67
C LYS A 12 5.58 -0.70 -0.04
N LYS A 13 5.04 0.30 0.67
CA LYS A 13 4.88 1.68 0.20
C LYS A 13 6.23 2.37 -0.04
N PHE A 14 7.19 2.17 0.84
CA PHE A 14 8.54 2.70 0.67
C PHE A 14 9.26 2.04 -0.52
N LEU A 15 9.18 0.72 -0.64
CA LEU A 15 9.76 -0.01 -1.78
C LEU A 15 9.14 0.47 -3.10
N THR A 16 7.82 0.60 -3.18
CA THR A 16 7.13 1.17 -4.34
C THR A 16 7.63 2.57 -4.70
N ALA A 17 7.79 3.45 -3.72
CA ALA A 17 8.29 4.81 -3.96
C ALA A 17 9.75 4.81 -4.46
N VAL A 18 10.62 4.02 -3.84
CA VAL A 18 12.03 3.89 -4.26
C VAL A 18 12.12 3.32 -5.67
N THR A 19 11.34 2.29 -6.01
CA THR A 19 11.38 1.71 -7.35
C THR A 19 10.88 2.70 -8.40
N GLY A 20 9.84 3.49 -8.11
CA GLY A 20 9.38 4.55 -9.00
C GLY A 20 10.46 5.60 -9.26
N VAL A 21 11.15 6.07 -8.22
CA VAL A 21 12.28 7.00 -8.36
C VAL A 21 13.44 6.38 -9.14
N ALA A 22 13.76 5.11 -8.87
CA ALA A 22 14.82 4.40 -9.58
C ALA A 22 14.54 4.30 -11.09
N VAL A 23 13.29 4.04 -11.50
CA VAL A 23 12.91 4.01 -12.93
C VAL A 23 13.18 5.36 -13.60
N VAL A 24 12.76 6.48 -12.99
CA VAL A 24 12.98 7.82 -13.55
C VAL A 24 14.48 8.13 -13.67
N VAL A 25 15.27 7.77 -12.66
CA VAL A 25 16.74 7.99 -12.69
C VAL A 25 17.41 7.13 -13.76
N LEU A 26 16.98 5.89 -13.95
CA LEU A 26 17.53 4.99 -14.97
C LEU A 26 17.20 5.47 -16.39
N GLU A 27 16.00 6.01 -16.61
CA GLU A 27 15.61 6.65 -17.87
C GLU A 27 16.50 7.88 -18.17
N ASP A 28 16.74 8.73 -17.17
CA ASP A 28 17.60 9.93 -17.31
C ASP A 28 19.07 9.58 -17.59
N LEU A 29 19.52 8.40 -17.15
CA LEU A 29 20.84 7.82 -17.47
C LEU A 29 20.90 7.18 -18.87
N GLY A 30 19.81 7.22 -19.65
CA GLY A 30 19.74 6.67 -21.00
C GLY A 30 19.73 5.14 -21.05
N LEU A 31 19.43 4.47 -19.93
CA LEU A 31 19.25 3.02 -19.92
C LEU A 31 17.90 2.68 -20.55
N PRO A 32 17.87 1.84 -21.60
CA PRO A 32 16.61 1.46 -22.24
C PRO A 32 15.83 0.57 -21.27
N ILE A 33 14.87 1.17 -20.56
CA ILE A 33 13.88 0.43 -19.80
C ILE A 33 12.79 0.02 -20.78
N SER A 34 12.72 -1.28 -21.07
CA SER A 34 11.65 -1.82 -21.90
C SER A 34 10.32 -1.70 -21.15
N GLU A 35 9.27 -1.32 -21.86
CA GLU A 35 7.92 -1.19 -21.28
C GLU A 35 7.42 -2.52 -20.72
N GLU A 36 7.85 -3.65 -21.29
CA GLU A 36 7.53 -4.98 -20.77
C GLU A 36 8.12 -5.22 -19.37
N ALA A 37 9.26 -4.60 -19.05
CA ALA A 37 9.86 -4.66 -17.71
C ALA A 37 9.13 -3.77 -16.68
N LEU A 38 8.42 -2.72 -17.13
CA LEU A 38 7.65 -1.81 -16.27
C LEU A 38 6.26 -2.32 -15.93
N LEU A 39 5.63 -3.08 -16.83
CA LEU A 39 4.31 -3.69 -16.63
C LEU A 39 4.12 -4.40 -15.28
N PRO A 40 5.02 -5.32 -14.86
CA PRO A 40 4.87 -6.00 -13.57
C PRO A 40 5.02 -5.04 -12.38
N LEU A 41 5.84 -4.00 -12.53
CA LEU A 41 5.99 -2.97 -11.49
C LEU A 41 4.70 -2.17 -11.34
N VAL A 42 4.15 -1.66 -12.44
CA VAL A 42 2.88 -0.90 -12.43
C VAL A 42 1.74 -1.76 -11.88
N ALA A 43 1.63 -3.03 -12.32
CA ALA A 43 0.65 -3.97 -11.81
C ALA A 43 0.78 -4.20 -10.30
N TYR A 44 2.01 -4.29 -9.78
CA TYR A 44 2.26 -4.40 -8.35
C TYR A 44 1.82 -3.14 -7.59
N ILE A 45 2.13 -1.95 -8.10
CA ILE A 45 1.76 -0.66 -7.49
C ILE A 45 0.23 -0.52 -7.41
N VAL A 46 -0.46 -0.75 -8.53
CA VAL A 46 -1.92 -0.67 -8.60
C VAL A 46 -2.56 -1.73 -7.71
N GLY A 47 -2.06 -2.97 -7.75
CA GLY A 47 -2.53 -4.06 -6.90
C GLY A 47 -2.36 -3.77 -5.41
N GLN A 48 -1.24 -3.17 -5.01
CA GLN A 48 -1.03 -2.72 -3.62
C GLN A 48 -2.00 -1.59 -3.24
N GLY A 49 -2.23 -0.62 -4.14
CA GLY A 49 -3.18 0.47 -3.92
C GLY A 49 -4.61 -0.02 -3.69
N ILE A 50 -5.09 -0.94 -4.52
CA ILE A 50 -6.42 -1.56 -4.36
C ILE A 50 -6.49 -2.35 -3.04
N ALA A 51 -5.47 -3.15 -2.74
CA ALA A 51 -5.45 -3.96 -1.52
C ALA A 51 -5.47 -3.11 -0.24
N ASP A 52 -4.75 -1.98 -0.22
CA ASP A 52 -4.74 -1.09 0.94
C ASP A 52 -6.07 -0.34 1.10
N HIS A 53 -6.71 0.10 0.01
CA HIS A 53 -8.06 0.65 0.06
C HIS A 53 -9.10 -0.35 0.58
N GLY A 54 -8.98 -1.62 0.18
CA GLY A 54 -9.85 -2.69 0.68
C GLY A 54 -9.72 -2.90 2.18
N LYS A 55 -8.50 -2.87 2.73
CA LYS A 55 -8.27 -3.00 4.18
C LYS A 55 -8.86 -1.84 4.98
N GLU A 56 -8.78 -0.62 4.47
CA GLU A 56 -9.36 0.54 5.16
C GLU A 56 -10.88 0.48 5.18
N ARG A 57 -11.51 0.08 4.05
CA ARG A 57 -12.96 -0.15 4.02
C ARG A 57 -13.39 -1.24 4.99
N ALA A 58 -12.70 -2.37 5.00
CA ALA A 58 -13.01 -3.47 5.91
C ALA A 58 -12.92 -3.05 7.39
N LYS A 59 -11.94 -2.20 7.76
CA LYS A 59 -11.82 -1.66 9.11
C LYS A 59 -12.98 -0.75 9.50
N VAL A 60 -13.45 0.09 8.57
CA VAL A 60 -14.61 0.97 8.81
C VAL A 60 -15.88 0.15 8.94
N GLU A 61 -16.07 -0.88 8.11
CA GLU A 61 -17.22 -1.78 8.18
C GLU A 61 -17.22 -2.61 9.47
N SER A 62 -16.07 -3.14 9.89
CA SER A 62 -15.96 -3.86 11.16
C SER A 62 -16.19 -2.94 12.37
N GLY A 63 -15.71 -1.70 12.33
CA GLY A 63 -15.95 -0.73 13.40
C GLY A 63 -17.42 -0.34 13.53
N LYS A 64 -18.12 -0.16 12.41
CA LYS A 64 -19.57 0.11 12.38
C LYS A 64 -20.40 -1.07 12.89
N ALA A 65 -19.99 -2.30 12.56
CA ALA A 65 -20.67 -3.51 13.04
C ALA A 65 -20.56 -3.66 14.57
N ASP A 66 -19.39 -3.35 15.14
CA ASP A 66 -19.15 -3.38 16.58
C ASP A 66 -19.96 -2.29 17.32
N GLU A 67 -20.05 -1.09 16.75
CA GLU A 67 -20.87 0.00 17.29
C GLU A 67 -22.37 -0.35 17.30
N LEU A 68 -22.89 -0.94 16.23
CA LEU A 68 -24.30 -1.38 16.15
C LEU A 68 -24.62 -2.49 17.15
N LEU A 69 -23.72 -3.45 17.38
CA LEU A 69 -23.88 -4.49 18.39
C LEU A 69 -23.83 -3.91 19.81
N GLY A 70 -22.98 -2.92 20.05
CA GLY A 70 -22.90 -2.20 21.33
C GLY A 70 -24.18 -1.42 21.68
N VAL A 71 -24.83 -0.81 20.68
CA VAL A 71 -26.10 -0.08 20.84
C VAL A 71 -27.28 -1.03 21.12
N LEU A 72 -27.31 -2.20 20.48
CA LEU A 72 -28.36 -3.21 20.72
C LEU A 72 -28.22 -3.94 22.07
N GLY A 73 -27.02 -3.94 22.66
CA GLY A 73 -26.74 -4.57 23.95
C GLY A 73 -27.11 -3.75 25.20
N HIS A 74 -27.44 -2.46 25.07
CA HIS A 74 -27.80 -1.57 26.19
C HIS A 74 -29.32 -1.34 26.35
N GLY A 75 -30.15 -2.10 25.65
CA GLY A 75 -31.61 -1.95 25.65
C GLY A 75 -32.37 -2.98 26.50
N SER A 76 -31.83 -3.38 27.65
CA SER A 76 -32.50 -4.25 28.63
C SER A 76 -32.77 -3.52 29.93
#